data_AF-A0A0E0MER9-F1
#
_entry.id   AF-A0A0E0MER9-F1
#
_cell.length_a   1.000
_cell.length_b   1.000
_cell.length_c   1.000
_cell.angle_alpha   90.00
_cell.angle_beta   90.00
_cell.angle_gamma   90.00
#
_symmetry.space_group_name_H-M   'P 1'
#
loop_
_entity.id
_entity.type
_entity.pdbx_description
1 polymer ?
#
loop_
_entity_poly.entity_id
_entity_poly.type
_entity_poly.pdbx_seq_one_letter_code
_entity_poly.pdbx_strand_id
1 'polypeptide(L)'
;MGSGKLAAVVVTFAVLMAAAMTTCQAAAGGGPYYRPPSPSTCGLKVGYYHAKCPHAEAIVKNVVGAAILRDPGVGAGLIRMLFHDCFVEI
;
A
#
# COMPACT_ATOMS: atom_id res chain seq x y z
N MET A 1 -16.75 31.19 -35.29
CA MET A 1 -16.34 30.56 -34.02
C MET A 1 -15.43 29.39 -34.37
N GLY A 2 -14.10 29.59 -34.32
CA GLY A 2 -13.14 28.73 -35.00
C GLY A 2 -12.96 27.35 -34.36
N SER A 3 -12.75 26.33 -35.19
CA SER A 3 -12.42 24.95 -34.83
C SER A 3 -11.31 24.82 -33.77
N GLY A 4 -10.40 25.79 -33.69
CA GLY A 4 -9.37 25.84 -32.64
C GLY A 4 -9.91 26.08 -31.21
N LYS A 5 -11.03 26.79 -31.06
CA LYS A 5 -11.68 26.97 -29.74
C LYS A 5 -12.34 25.67 -29.29
N LEU A 6 -12.91 24.91 -30.21
CA LEU A 6 -13.51 23.61 -29.92
C LEU A 6 -12.45 22.59 -29.49
N ALA A 7 -11.30 22.54 -30.18
CA ALA A 7 -10.19 21.68 -29.80
C ALA A 7 -9.62 22.03 -28.42
N ALA A 8 -9.45 23.33 -28.12
CA ALA A 8 -8.99 23.78 -26.80
C ALA A 8 -9.96 23.38 -25.68
N VAL A 9 -11.28 23.48 -25.93
CA VAL A 9 -12.33 23.03 -24.99
C VAL A 9 -12.29 21.52 -24.78
N VAL A 10 -12.11 20.73 -25.83
CA VAL A 10 -12.02 19.25 -25.72
C VAL A 10 -10.76 18.82 -24.96
N VAL A 11 -9.62 19.45 -25.23
CA VAL A 11 -8.35 19.14 -24.54
C VAL A 11 -8.43 19.53 -23.06
N THR A 12 -8.98 20.70 -22.73
CA THR A 12 -9.17 21.11 -21.33
C THR A 12 -10.14 20.21 -20.59
N PHE A 13 -11.26 19.81 -21.21
CA PHE A 13 -12.16 18.81 -20.63
C PHE A 13 -11.47 17.46 -20.40
N ALA A 14 -10.68 16.96 -21.36
CA ALA A 14 -9.96 15.69 -21.21
C ALA A 14 -8.92 15.73 -20.08
N VAL A 15 -8.19 16.85 -19.94
CA VAL A 15 -7.21 17.06 -18.86
C VAL A 15 -7.88 17.17 -17.48
N LEU A 16 -9.03 17.84 -17.39
CA LEU A 16 -9.84 17.91 -16.16
C LEU A 16 -10.35 16.53 -15.73
N MET A 17 -10.82 15.72 -16.67
CA MET A 17 -11.32 14.37 -16.38
C MET A 17 -10.19 13.41 -15.98
N ALA A 18 -8.98 13.56 -16.53
CA ALA A 18 -7.80 12.80 -16.11
C ALA A 18 -7.31 13.17 -14.70
N ALA A 19 -7.38 14.45 -14.31
CA ALA A 19 -7.02 14.90 -12.96
C ALA A 19 -8.01 14.41 -11.87
N ALA A 20 -9.26 14.11 -12.25
CA ALA A 20 -10.27 13.56 -11.35
C ALA A 20 -10.08 12.07 -11.02
N MET A 21 -9.22 11.34 -11.75
CA MET A 21 -8.89 9.93 -11.49
C MET A 21 -7.69 9.74 -10.54
N THR A 22 -7.06 10.82 -10.08
CA THR A 22 -5.84 10.77 -9.25
C THR A 22 -6.11 11.04 -7.76
N THR A 23 -7.38 11.12 -7.33
CA THR A 23 -7.70 11.14 -5.90
C THR A 23 -8.00 9.71 -5.45
N CYS A 24 -7.26 9.23 -4.45
CA CYS A 24 -7.67 8.03 -3.72
C CYS A 24 -9.03 8.32 -3.05
N GLN A 25 -10.14 7.83 -3.60
CA GLN A 25 -11.38 7.76 -2.83
C GLN A 25 -11.19 6.75 -1.69
N ALA A 26 -11.10 7.25 -0.46
CA ALA A 26 -11.44 6.47 0.71
C ALA A 26 -12.97 6.32 0.73
N ALA A 27 -13.46 5.11 0.48
CA ALA A 27 -14.88 4.81 0.64
C ALA A 27 -15.26 4.92 2.12
N ALA A 28 -15.94 6.02 2.50
CA ALA A 28 -16.62 6.15 3.78
C ALA A 28 -17.90 5.30 3.74
N GLY A 29 -17.79 4.00 4.00
CA GLY A 29 -18.92 3.11 4.21
C GLY A 29 -19.25 3.03 5.70
N GLY A 30 -20.23 3.81 6.16
CA GLY A 30 -20.75 3.76 7.53
C GLY A 30 -21.56 2.48 7.77
N GLY A 31 -21.04 1.60 8.63
CA GLY A 31 -21.72 0.43 9.18
C GLY A 31 -21.38 0.26 10.67
N PRO A 32 -22.09 -0.61 11.41
CA PRO A 32 -22.01 -0.71 12.88
C PRO A 32 -20.70 -1.32 13.41
N TYR A 33 -19.75 -1.66 12.53
CA TYR A 33 -18.41 -2.06 12.92
C TYR A 33 -17.47 -0.87 12.75
N TYR A 34 -16.99 -0.32 13.88
CA TYR A 34 -15.92 0.67 13.86
C TYR A 34 -14.66 0.02 13.29
N ARG A 35 -14.43 0.22 12.00
CA ARG A 35 -13.18 -0.16 11.31
C ARG A 35 -12.25 1.05 11.38
N PRO A 36 -11.14 1.00 12.14
CA PRO A 36 -10.15 2.06 12.06
C PRO A 36 -9.64 2.17 10.61
N PRO A 37 -9.28 3.38 10.14
CA PRO A 37 -8.76 3.56 8.79
C PRO A 37 -7.57 2.62 8.57
N SER A 38 -7.66 1.82 7.51
CA SER A 38 -6.54 0.98 7.10
C SER A 38 -5.39 1.90 6.69
N PRO A 39 -4.14 1.68 7.14
CA PRO A 39 -2.97 2.47 6.70
C PRO A 39 -2.69 2.36 5.18
N SER A 40 -3.48 1.57 4.46
CA SER A 40 -3.42 1.36 3.02
C SER A 40 -4.10 2.43 2.17
N THR A 41 -4.54 3.58 2.70
CA THR A 41 -5.10 4.64 1.84
C THR A 41 -4.04 5.58 1.26
N CYS A 42 -2.76 5.47 1.63
CA CYS A 42 -1.63 5.96 0.81
C CYS A 42 -0.26 5.38 1.28
N GLY A 43 0.20 4.23 0.76
CA GLY A 43 1.63 3.87 0.90
C GLY A 43 2.02 2.39 0.88
N LEU A 44 1.18 1.49 1.39
CA LEU A 44 1.50 0.05 1.46
C LEU A 44 0.86 -0.74 0.32
N LYS A 45 1.64 -1.62 -0.32
CA LYS A 45 1.20 -2.46 -1.44
C LYS A 45 1.91 -3.83 -1.41
N VAL A 46 1.18 -4.90 -1.69
CA VAL A 46 1.77 -6.24 -1.90
C VAL A 46 2.68 -6.22 -3.14
N GLY A 47 3.88 -6.77 -3.02
CA GLY A 47 4.88 -6.69 -4.09
C GLY A 47 5.46 -5.29 -4.27
N TYR A 48 5.47 -4.45 -3.23
CA TYR A 48 6.10 -3.12 -3.26
C TYR A 48 7.54 -3.17 -3.81
N TYR A 49 8.29 -4.21 -3.44
CA TYR A 49 9.68 -4.39 -3.85
C TYR A 49 9.86 -4.98 -5.25
N HIS A 50 8.80 -5.37 -5.98
CA HIS A 50 8.91 -6.13 -7.23
C HIS A 50 9.84 -5.48 -8.28
N ALA A 51 9.80 -4.15 -8.40
CA ALA A 51 10.61 -3.43 -9.39
C ALA A 51 12.09 -3.24 -8.99
N LYS A 52 12.42 -3.32 -7.69
CA LYS A 52 13.77 -3.04 -7.17
C LYS A 52 14.47 -4.29 -6.65
N CYS A 53 13.74 -5.14 -5.95
CA CYS A 53 14.20 -6.39 -5.38
C CYS A 53 13.07 -7.44 -5.46
N PRO A 54 12.88 -8.09 -6.62
CA PRO A 54 11.78 -9.03 -6.84
C PRO A 54 11.83 -10.26 -5.94
N HIS A 55 13.01 -10.61 -5.42
CA HIS A 55 13.20 -11.76 -4.56
C HIS A 55 13.15 -11.43 -3.06
N ALA A 56 12.88 -10.18 -2.67
CA ALA A 56 12.91 -9.76 -1.27
C ALA A 56 12.07 -10.68 -0.36
N GLU A 57 10.80 -10.91 -0.72
CA GLU A 57 9.89 -11.76 0.06
C GLU A 57 10.37 -13.21 0.14
N ALA A 58 10.89 -13.76 -0.97
CA ALA A 58 11.40 -15.12 -1.02
C ALA A 58 12.68 -15.30 -0.18
N ILE A 59 13.61 -14.34 -0.23
CA ILE A 59 14.84 -14.35 0.56
C ILE A 59 14.51 -14.35 2.05
N VAL A 60 13.63 -13.42 2.49
CA VAL A 60 13.22 -13.35 3.90
C VAL A 60 12.57 -14.66 4.35
N LYS A 61 11.64 -15.20 3.55
CA LYS A 61 10.98 -16.47 3.86
C LYS A 61 11.97 -17.62 4.02
N ASN A 62 12.95 -17.73 3.13
CA ASN A 62 13.92 -18.82 3.16
C ASN A 62 14.86 -18.71 4.37
N VAL A 63 15.39 -17.52 4.66
CA VAL A 63 16.30 -17.29 5.80
C VAL A 63 15.57 -17.51 7.12
N VAL A 64 14.39 -16.90 7.28
CA VAL A 64 13.58 -17.05 8.49
C VAL A 64 13.13 -18.50 8.67
N GLY A 65 12.70 -19.17 7.59
CA GLY A 65 12.32 -20.59 7.62
C GLY A 65 13.48 -21.48 8.08
N ALA A 66 14.68 -21.30 7.54
CA ALA A 66 15.86 -22.04 7.97
C ALA A 66 16.25 -21.73 9.42
N ALA A 67 16.05 -20.50 9.89
CA ALA A 67 16.29 -20.14 11.29
C ALA A 67 15.29 -20.82 12.23
N ILE A 68 14.00 -20.83 11.88
CA ILE A 68 12.94 -21.50 12.67
C ILE A 68 13.17 -23.01 12.75
N LEU A 69 13.62 -23.65 11.66
CA LEU A 69 13.93 -25.08 11.69
C LEU A 69 15.07 -25.44 12.65
N ARG A 70 16.00 -24.50 12.89
CA ARG A 70 17.10 -24.67 13.85
C ARG A 70 16.67 -24.34 15.28
N ASP A 71 15.88 -23.29 15.43
CA ASP A 71 15.33 -22.84 16.72
C ASP A 71 13.90 -22.29 16.53
N PRO A 72 12.86 -23.04 16.95
CA PRO A 72 11.48 -22.59 16.88
C PRO A 72 11.21 -21.27 17.64
N GLY A 73 12.02 -20.95 18.64
CA GLY A 73 11.92 -19.71 19.41
C GLY A 73 12.13 -18.44 18.57
N VAL A 74 12.88 -18.53 17.48
CA VAL A 74 13.11 -17.41 16.54
C VAL A 74 11.81 -16.91 15.94
N GLY A 75 10.89 -17.81 15.57
CA GLY A 75 9.60 -17.42 14.98
C GLY A 75 8.76 -16.61 15.96
N ALA A 76 8.67 -17.07 17.21
CA ALA A 76 7.96 -16.35 18.27
C ALA A 76 8.64 -15.00 18.59
N GLY A 77 9.97 -14.96 18.62
CA GLY A 77 10.75 -13.75 18.88
C GLY A 77 10.56 -12.67 17.82
N LEU A 78 10.57 -13.04 16.54
CA LEU A 78 10.37 -12.10 15.43
C LEU A 78 8.96 -11.46 15.45
N ILE A 79 7.93 -12.27 15.71
CA ILE A 79 6.56 -11.77 15.85
C ILE A 79 6.47 -10.83 17.05
N ARG A 80 7.07 -11.20 18.19
CA ARG A 80 7.12 -10.35 19.38
C ARG A 80 7.81 -9.02 19.08
N MET A 81 8.95 -9.01 18.40
CA MET A 81 9.65 -7.77 18.03
C MET A 81 8.79 -6.87 17.15
N LEU A 82 8.08 -7.43 16.15
CA LEU A 82 7.16 -6.65 15.33
C LEU A 82 6.08 -5.94 16.17
N PHE A 83 5.49 -6.64 17.14
CA PHE A 83 4.53 -6.03 18.05
C PHE A 83 5.17 -4.98 18.95
N HIS A 84 6.38 -5.23 19.46
CA HIS A 84 7.11 -4.27 20.29
C HIS A 84 7.48 -2.99 19.53
N ASP A 85 7.80 -3.07 18.24
CA ASP A 85 8.13 -1.90 17.41
C ASP A 85 6.90 -1.06 17.03
N CYS A 86 5.74 -1.70 16.83
CA CYS A 86 4.53 -1.00 16.39
C CYS A 86 3.65 -0.48 17.53
N PHE A 87 3.66 -1.10 18.70
CA PHE A 87 2.76 -0.73 19.81
C PHE A 87 3.40 0.19 20.85
N VAL A 88 4.69 0.53 20.69
CA VAL A 88 5.37 1.50 21.56
C VAL A 88 5.40 2.85 20.85
N GLU A 89 4.35 3.64 21.07
CA GLU A 89 4.25 5.03 20.64
C GLU A 89 3.98 5.91 21.88
N ILE A 90 4.72 7.01 22.03
CA ILE A 90 4.58 7.99 23.12
C ILE A 90 3.93 9.26 22.55
#